data_AF-A0A7H0HWP7-F1
#
_entry.id   AF-A0A7H0HWP7-F1
#
_cell.length_a   1.000
_cell.length_b   1.000
_cell.length_c   1.000
_cell.angle_alpha   90.00
_cell.angle_beta   90.00
_cell.angle_gamma   90.00
#
_symmetry.space_group_name_H-M   'P 1'
#
loop_
_entity.id
_entity.type
_entity.pdbx_description
1 polymer ?
#
loop_
_entity_poly.entity_id
_entity_poly.type
_entity_poly.pdbx_seq_one_letter_code
_entity_poly.pdbx_strand_id
1 'polypeptide(L)' 'MLRKLSGDPDCRNGTCPTLWGTEDAEDYVVQGYVITDPERLAQLDLPEGESAVVVPAAVLEEYFRAGR' A
#
# COMPACT_ATOMS: atom_id res chain seq x y z
N MET A 1 -14.59 -7.15 -5.66
CA MET A 1 -13.34 -7.68 -6.25
C MET A 1 -12.29 -6.58 -6.24
N LEU A 2 -10.99 -6.91 -6.23
CA LEU A 2 -9.92 -5.89 -6.25
C LEU A 2 -9.26 -5.83 -7.63
N ARG A 3 -9.04 -4.62 -8.14
CA ARG A 3 -8.34 -4.39 -9.40
C ARG A 3 -6.92 -3.89 -9.11
N LYS A 4 -5.90 -4.56 -9.65
CA LYS A 4 -4.51 -4.09 -9.54
C LYS A 4 -4.35 -2.76 -10.29
N LEU A 5 -3.76 -1.78 -9.63
CA LEU A 5 -3.53 -0.44 -10.19
C LEU A 5 -2.05 -0.18 -10.47
N SER A 6 -1.19 -0.48 -9.52
CA SER A 6 0.28 -0.35 -9.63
C SER A 6 0.96 -1.34 -8.70
N GLY A 7 2.26 -1.58 -8.88
CA GLY A 7 3.05 -2.44 -8.01
C GLY A 7 4.54 -2.16 -8.17
N ASP A 8 5.35 -2.74 -7.29
CA ASP A 8 6.79 -2.48 -7.32
C ASP A 8 7.43 -2.89 -8.67
N PRO A 9 8.05 -1.96 -9.42
CA PRO A 9 8.63 -2.23 -10.74
C PRO A 9 9.87 -3.13 -10.67
N ASP A 10 10.54 -3.22 -9.51
CA ASP A 10 11.76 -4.01 -9.31
C ASP A 10 11.49 -5.43 -8.78
N CYS A 11 10.22 -5.84 -8.73
CA CYS A 11 9.86 -7.11 -8.12
C CYS A 11 10.42 -8.31 -8.90
N ARG A 12 11.46 -8.95 -8.33
CA ARG A 12 12.16 -10.10 -8.92
C ARG A 12 11.86 -11.45 -8.26
N ASN A 13 11.18 -11.49 -7.11
CA ASN A 13 10.54 -12.70 -6.53
C ASN A 13 9.84 -12.36 -5.20
N GLY A 14 8.60 -12.84 -4.98
CA GLY A 14 7.85 -12.71 -3.71
C GLY A 14 6.48 -12.04 -3.84
N THR A 15 5.79 -11.78 -2.72
CA THR A 15 4.58 -10.94 -2.67
C THR A 15 4.97 -9.46 -2.77
N CYS A 16 4.87 -8.89 -3.96
CA CYS A 16 5.24 -7.51 -4.23
C CYS A 16 4.25 -6.52 -3.58
N PRO A 17 4.72 -5.41 -3.00
CA PRO A 17 3.86 -4.29 -2.64
C PRO A 17 3.04 -3.84 -3.85
N THR A 18 1.73 -3.65 -3.64
CA THR A 18 0.76 -3.48 -4.72
C THR A 18 -0.35 -2.54 -4.27
N LEU A 19 -0.72 -1.61 -5.14
CA LEU A 19 -1.91 -0.78 -4.97
C LEU A 19 -3.07 -1.43 -5.72
N TRP A 20 -4.19 -1.55 -5.04
CA TRP A 20 -5.45 -2.07 -5.58
C TRP A 20 -6.53 -1.01 -5.47
N GLY A 21 -7.46 -1.01 -6.42
CA GLY A 21 -8.71 -0.25 -6.35
C GLY A 21 -9.88 -1.17 -6.03
N THR A 22 -10.85 -0.63 -5.29
CA THR A 22 -12.18 -1.24 -5.13
C THR A 22 -12.98 -1.18 -6.43
N GLU A 23 -14.10 -1.91 -6.50
CA GLU A 23 -14.93 -1.99 -7.72
C GLU A 23 -15.58 -0.66 -8.08
N ASP A 24 -15.97 0.11 -7.07
CA ASP A 24 -16.53 1.47 -7.17
C ASP A 24 -15.46 2.54 -7.42
N ALA A 25 -14.18 2.19 -7.31
CA ALA A 25 -13.04 3.10 -7.39
C ALA A 25 -13.09 4.26 -6.38
N GLU A 26 -13.81 4.09 -5.26
CA GLU A 26 -13.87 5.08 -4.18
C GLU A 26 -12.70 4.89 -3.19
N ASP A 27 -12.24 3.65 -3.03
CA ASP A 27 -11.22 3.28 -2.06
C ASP A 27 -10.01 2.59 -2.70
N TYR A 28 -8.89 2.68 -1.98
CA TYR A 28 -7.66 1.99 -2.31
C TYR A 28 -7.32 0.97 -1.23
N VAL A 29 -6.85 -0.20 -1.67
CA VAL A 29 -6.23 -1.20 -0.79
C VAL A 29 -4.74 -1.24 -1.06
N VAL A 30 -3.93 -1.03 -0.03
CA VAL A 30 -2.47 -1.00 -0.13
C VAL A 30 -1.90 -2.28 0.48
N GLN A 31 -1.22 -3.07 -0.34
CA GLN A 31 -0.41 -4.19 0.11
C GLN A 31 1.03 -3.72 0.38
N GLY A 32 1.53 -4.00 1.57
CA GLY A 32 2.90 -3.66 1.99
C GLY A 32 3.40 -4.54 3.14
N TYR A 33 4.46 -4.11 3.80
CA TYR A 33 5.07 -4.80 4.93
C TYR A 33 4.54 -4.24 6.24
N VAL A 34 3.92 -5.09 7.08
CA VAL A 34 3.36 -4.66 8.38
C VAL A 34 4.45 -4.01 9.23
N ILE A 35 4.14 -2.84 9.79
CA ILE A 35 5.00 -2.17 10.77
C ILE A 35 4.78 -2.88 12.11
N THR A 36 5.84 -3.46 12.66
CA THR A 36 5.84 -4.10 13.98
C THR A 36 6.65 -3.33 15.02
N ASP A 37 7.34 -2.26 14.60
CA ASP A 37 8.14 -1.39 15.46
C ASP A 37 7.21 -0.50 16.32
N PRO A 38 7.22 -0.66 17.65
CA PRO A 38 6.33 0.09 18.54
C PRO A 38 6.61 1.59 18.54
N GLU A 39 7.85 2.04 18.32
CA GLU A 39 8.18 3.47 18.28
C GLU A 39 7.62 4.14 17.03
N ARG A 40 7.54 3.41 15.92
CA ARG A 40 6.88 3.89 14.69
C ARG A 40 5.36 3.88 14.83
N LEU A 41 4.79 2.83 15.40
CA LEU A 41 3.34 2.75 15.60
C LEU A 41 2.83 3.82 16.57
N ALA A 42 3.59 4.14 17.62
CA ALA A 42 3.23 5.20 18.57
C ALA A 42 3.12 6.60 17.94
N GLN A 43 3.70 6.81 16.76
CA GLN A 43 3.58 8.09 16.02
C GLN A 43 2.27 8.21 15.23
N LEU A 44 1.55 7.10 15.02
CA LEU A 44 0.37 7.03 14.16
C LEU A 44 -0.96 7.08 14.93
N ASP A 45 -0.92 6.97 16.26
CA ASP A 45 -2.11 6.94 17.15
C ASP A 45 -3.23 6.03 16.63
N LEU A 46 -2.87 4.79 16.26
CA LEU A 46 -3.80 3.85 15.60
C LEU A 46 -4.88 3.35 16.57
N PRO A 47 -6.17 3.43 16.21
CA PRO A 47 -7.27 2.79 16.91
C PRO A 47 -7.15 1.27 17.00
N GLU A 48 -7.92 0.68 17.92
CA GLU A 48 -8.06 -0.77 18.01
C GLU A 48 -8.61 -1.36 16.70
N GLY A 49 -7.95 -2.40 16.19
CA GLY A 49 -8.32 -3.06 14.94
C GLY A 49 -7.62 -2.50 13.70
N GLU A 50 -6.87 -1.41 13.82
CA GLU A 50 -6.07 -0.85 12.72
C GLU A 50 -4.62 -1.34 12.73
N SER A 51 -3.99 -1.32 11.55
CA SER A 51 -2.59 -1.65 11.37
C SER A 51 -1.99 -0.77 10.27
N ALA A 52 -0.68 -0.62 10.27
CA ALA A 52 0.04 0.15 9.27
C ALA A 52 1.02 -0.73 8.51
N VAL A 53 1.15 -0.48 7.20
CA VAL A 53 2.13 -1.13 6.33
C VAL A 53 3.07 -0.09 5.74
N VAL A 54 4.32 -0.49 5.52
CA VAL A 54 5.26 0.26 4.68
C VAL A 54 5.14 -0.24 3.24
N VAL A 55 5.03 0.71 2.31
CA VAL A 55 5.01 0.47 0.87
C VAL A 55 6.11 1.32 0.21
N PRO A 56 6.84 0.81 -0.79
CA PRO A 56 7.78 1.62 -1.56
C PRO A 56 7.07 2.78 -2.26
N ALA A 57 7.63 3.99 -2.16
CA ALA A 57 7.03 5.20 -2.74
C ALA A 57 6.73 5.05 -4.24
N ALA A 58 7.60 4.32 -4.97
CA ALA A 58 7.44 4.02 -6.39
C ALA A 58 6.07 3.42 -6.73
N VAL A 59 5.48 2.58 -5.87
CA VAL A 59 4.16 1.99 -6.11
C VAL A 59 3.08 3.07 -6.24
N LEU A 60 3.08 4.06 -5.35
CA LEU A 60 2.11 5.15 -5.38
C LEU A 60 2.44 6.17 -6.47
N GLU A 61 3.72 6.51 -6.63
CA GLU A 61 4.18 7.46 -7.63
C GLU A 61 3.88 7.01 -9.06
N GLU A 62 4.04 5.71 -9.37
CA GLU A 62 3.69 5.17 -10.68
C GLU A 62 2.20 5.35 -10.98
N TYR A 63 1.33 5.06 -10.01
CA TYR A 63 -0.12 5.25 -10.16
C TYR A 63 -0.47 6.73 -10.40
N PHE A 64 0.02 7.63 -9.55
CA PHE A 64 -0.26 9.06 -9.68
C PHE A 64 0.34 9.68 -10.94
N ARG A 65 1.45 9.15 -11.45
CA ARG A 65 2.03 9.58 -12.72
C ARG A 65 1.18 9.16 -13.92
N ALA A 66 0.63 7.93 -13.90
CA ALA A 66 -0.19 7.39 -14.98
C ALA A 66 -1.58 8.03 -15.09
N GLY A 67 -2.08 8.64 -14.01
CA GLY A 67 -3.37 9.34 -13.98
C GLY A 67 -3.34 10.82 -14.40
N ARG A 68 -2.18 11.35 -14.85
CA ARG A 68 -2.04 12.71 -15.40
C ARG A 68 -2.06 12.72 -16.92
#